data_AF-A0A8J7G1X8-F1
#
_entry.id   AF-A0A8J7G1X8-F1
#
_cell.length_a   1.000
_cell.length_b   1.000
_cell.length_c   1.000
_cell.angle_alpha   90.00
_cell.angle_beta   90.00
_cell.angle_gamma   90.00
#
_symmetry.space_group_name_H-M   'P 1'
#
loop_
_entity.id
_entity.type
_entity.pdbx_description
1 polymer ?
#
loop_
_entity_poly.entity_id
_entity_poly.type
_entity_poly.pdbx_seq_one_letter_code
_entity_poly.pdbx_strand_id
1 'polypeptide(L)'
;MKSVLLMIALVLTIPAHAEPVRACVPAYGEARYQDADGNGDLFAGQRFVVRQSKTGKVLYRGRIDASGVARWTAGCKGEKLTIQLVQD
;
A
#
# COMPACT_ATOMS: atom_id res chain seq x y z
N MET A 1 17.28 -7.46 -61.57
CA MET A 1 18.09 -7.05 -60.39
C MET A 1 17.27 -7.37 -59.15
N LYS A 2 17.65 -8.38 -58.36
CA LYS A 2 16.95 -8.75 -57.11
C LYS A 2 17.89 -8.49 -55.95
N SER A 3 17.76 -7.33 -55.32
CA SER A 3 18.46 -7.01 -54.07
C SER A 3 17.77 -7.74 -52.92
N VAL A 4 18.48 -8.70 -52.34
CA VAL A 4 18.09 -9.34 -51.08
C VAL A 4 18.83 -8.59 -49.97
N LEU A 5 18.10 -7.79 -49.21
CA LEU A 5 18.64 -7.06 -48.06
C LEU A 5 18.54 -7.95 -46.81
N LEU A 6 19.67 -8.45 -46.33
CA LEU A 6 19.75 -9.27 -45.12
C LEU A 6 19.85 -8.34 -43.90
N MET A 7 18.76 -8.23 -43.13
CA MET A 7 18.73 -7.49 -41.85
C MET A 7 19.32 -8.35 -40.73
N ILE A 8 20.47 -7.95 -40.19
CA ILE A 8 21.12 -8.57 -39.02
C ILE A 8 20.49 -7.96 -37.76
N ALA A 9 19.73 -8.77 -37.00
CA ALA A 9 19.16 -8.37 -35.72
C ALA A 9 20.19 -8.57 -34.59
N LEU A 10 20.67 -7.46 -34.02
CA LEU A 10 21.54 -7.45 -32.84
C LEU A 10 20.70 -7.66 -31.57
N VAL A 11 20.82 -8.83 -30.95
CA VAL A 11 20.12 -9.17 -29.69
C VAL A 11 20.90 -8.56 -28.53
N LEU A 12 20.39 -7.47 -27.96
CA LEU A 12 20.88 -6.88 -26.71
C LEU A 12 20.40 -7.69 -25.51
N THR A 13 21.30 -8.45 -24.88
CA THR A 13 21.06 -9.10 -23.59
C THR A 13 21.22 -8.08 -22.47
N ILE A 14 20.09 -7.62 -21.91
CA ILE A 14 20.10 -6.72 -20.76
C ILE A 14 20.35 -7.57 -19.51
N PRO A 15 21.40 -7.33 -18.71
CA PRO A 15 21.57 -8.01 -17.43
C PRO A 15 20.45 -7.58 -16.48
N ALA A 16 19.76 -8.56 -15.90
CA ALA A 16 18.78 -8.33 -14.85
C ALA A 16 19.51 -7.83 -13.60
N HIS A 17 19.57 -6.51 -13.40
CA HIS A 17 19.96 -5.93 -12.13
C HIS A 17 18.89 -6.28 -11.10
N ALA A 18 19.19 -7.25 -10.24
CA ALA A 18 18.40 -7.50 -9.05
C ALA A 18 18.52 -6.28 -8.14
N GLU A 19 17.46 -5.48 -8.04
CA GLU A 19 17.40 -4.37 -7.10
C GLU A 19 17.64 -4.91 -5.68
N PRO A 20 18.46 -4.22 -4.86
CA PRO A 20 18.65 -4.62 -3.47
C PRO A 20 17.28 -4.63 -2.78
N VAL A 21 16.89 -5.80 -2.27
CA VAL A 21 15.66 -5.97 -1.50
C VAL A 21 15.81 -5.12 -0.23
N ARG A 22 15.23 -3.93 -0.24
CA ARG A 22 15.25 -3.04 0.90
C ARG A 22 14.54 -3.76 2.04
N ALA A 23 15.24 -3.99 3.15
CA ALA A 23 14.66 -4.66 4.31
C ALA A 23 13.41 -3.88 4.77
N CYS A 24 12.26 -4.53 4.76
CA CYS A 24 11.00 -3.92 5.13
C CYS A 24 10.92 -3.77 6.64
N VAL A 25 11.02 -2.54 7.14
CA VAL A 25 10.68 -2.21 8.53
C VAL A 25 9.20 -1.87 8.58
N PRO A 26 8.38 -2.57 9.40
CA PRO A 26 6.96 -2.29 9.51
C PRO A 26 6.66 -0.82 9.85
N ALA A 27 5.69 -0.23 9.16
CA ALA A 27 5.22 1.12 9.47
C ALA A 27 4.13 1.08 10.54
N TYR A 28 4.31 1.87 11.61
CA TYR A 28 3.24 2.23 12.54
C TYR A 28 2.44 3.41 11.97
N GLY A 29 1.12 3.38 12.13
CA GLY A 29 0.27 4.52 11.80
C GLY A 29 -0.94 4.62 12.71
N GLU A 30 -1.47 5.84 12.77
CA GLU A 30 -2.66 6.20 13.54
C GLU A 30 -3.55 7.11 12.69
N ALA A 31 -4.87 6.89 12.76
CA ALA A 31 -5.88 7.79 12.22
C ALA A 31 -6.97 8.02 13.26
N ARG A 32 -7.40 9.27 13.41
CA ARG A 32 -8.41 9.69 14.38
C ARG A 32 -9.70 10.04 13.65
N TYR A 33 -10.82 9.53 14.16
CA TYR A 33 -12.15 9.75 13.62
C TYR A 33 -13.01 10.38 14.69
N GLN A 34 -13.58 11.54 14.37
CA GLN A 34 -14.43 12.33 15.26
C GLN A 34 -15.54 12.95 14.41
N ASP A 35 -16.69 13.19 15.02
CA ASP A 35 -17.75 14.00 14.42
C ASP A 35 -17.45 15.50 14.53
N ALA A 36 -18.41 16.34 14.13
CA ALA A 36 -18.26 17.79 14.17
C ALA A 36 -18.09 18.36 15.59
N ASP A 37 -18.52 17.61 16.61
CA ASP A 37 -18.43 18.00 18.02
C ASP A 37 -17.16 17.43 18.70
N GLY A 38 -16.34 16.70 17.95
CA GLY A 38 -15.11 16.06 18.46
C GLY A 38 -15.33 14.70 19.12
N ASN A 39 -16.54 14.13 19.02
CA ASN A 39 -16.85 12.83 19.61
C ASN A 39 -16.42 11.68 18.68
N GLY A 40 -15.61 10.76 19.22
CA GLY A 40 -15.12 9.57 18.52
C GLY A 40 -15.98 8.31 18.69
N ASP A 41 -16.92 8.30 19.63
CA ASP A 41 -17.66 7.10 20.06
C ASP A 41 -18.49 6.49 18.92
N LEU A 42 -19.00 7.33 18.01
CA LEU A 42 -19.77 6.90 16.84
C LEU A 42 -18.97 6.02 15.89
N PHE A 43 -17.63 6.10 15.93
CA PHE A 43 -16.75 5.33 15.08
C PHE A 43 -16.21 4.07 15.78
N ALA A 44 -16.45 3.90 17.08
CA ALA A 44 -15.95 2.75 17.84
C ALA A 44 -16.45 1.43 17.23
N GLY A 45 -15.54 0.46 17.07
CA GLY A 45 -15.85 -0.84 16.49
C GLY A 45 -15.96 -0.87 14.96
N GLN A 46 -16.03 0.29 14.29
CA GLN A 46 -16.03 0.38 12.83
C GLN A 46 -14.82 -0.34 12.24
N ARG A 47 -15.06 -1.22 11.27
CA ARG A 47 -14.00 -1.98 10.60
C ARG A 47 -13.24 -1.07 9.63
N PHE A 48 -11.93 -1.25 9.55
CA PHE A 48 -11.08 -0.61 8.57
C PHE A 48 -10.04 -1.57 8.00
N VAL A 49 -9.50 -1.20 6.84
CA VAL A 49 -8.37 -1.89 6.21
C VAL A 49 -7.26 -0.89 5.87
N VAL A 50 -6.02 -1.37 5.89
CA VAL A 50 -4.88 -0.64 5.33
C VAL A 50 -4.38 -1.38 4.11
N ARG A 51 -4.15 -0.63 3.02
CA ARG A 51 -3.73 -1.15 1.72
C ARG A 51 -2.43 -0.49 1.28
N GLN A 52 -1.60 -1.26 0.59
CA GLN A 52 -0.52 -0.70 -0.21
C GLN A 52 -1.12 0.15 -1.34
N SER A 53 -0.80 1.44 -1.42
CA SER A 53 -1.41 2.30 -2.45
C SER A 53 -1.00 1.91 -3.87
N LYS A 54 0.20 1.35 -4.05
CA LYS A 54 0.71 0.95 -5.38
C LYS A 54 -0.05 -0.25 -5.98
N THR A 55 -0.40 -1.24 -5.16
CA THR A 55 -0.94 -2.53 -5.62
C THR A 55 -2.38 -2.78 -5.17
N GLY A 56 -2.89 -2.01 -4.22
CA GLY A 56 -4.19 -2.25 -3.58
C GLY A 56 -4.21 -3.43 -2.61
N LYS A 57 -3.10 -4.14 -2.44
CA LYS A 57 -2.97 -5.30 -1.52
C LYS A 57 -3.36 -4.88 -0.11
N VAL A 58 -4.28 -5.62 0.51
CA VAL A 58 -4.62 -5.46 1.93
C VAL A 58 -3.47 -5.96 2.78
N LEU A 59 -2.97 -5.10 3.66
CA LEU A 59 -1.86 -5.39 4.56
C LEU A 59 -2.32 -5.55 6.01
N TYR A 60 -3.43 -4.92 6.37
CA TYR A 60 -3.97 -4.94 7.73
C TYR A 60 -5.50 -4.85 7.71
N ARG A 61 -6.12 -5.47 8.72
CA ARG A 61 -7.55 -5.37 9.02
C ARG A 61 -7.67 -5.08 10.51
N GLY A 62 -8.48 -4.09 10.86
CA GLY A 62 -8.65 -3.68 12.25
C GLY A 62 -10.04 -3.13 12.53
N ARG A 63 -10.24 -2.74 13.79
CA ARG A 63 -11.39 -1.99 14.25
C ARG A 63 -10.91 -0.73 14.97
N ILE A 64 -11.68 0.34 14.83
CA ILE A 64 -11.46 1.59 15.59
C ILE A 64 -11.74 1.30 17.07
N ASP A 65 -10.88 1.80 17.96
CA ASP A 65 -11.06 1.62 19.40
C ASP A 65 -12.15 2.54 19.98
N ALA A 66 -12.42 2.39 21.27
CA ALA A 66 -13.45 3.17 21.96
C ALA A 66 -13.14 4.68 22.02
N SER A 67 -11.92 5.12 21.67
CA SER A 67 -11.54 6.53 21.62
C SER A 67 -11.59 7.13 20.22
N GLY A 68 -12.17 6.41 19.25
CA GLY A 68 -12.23 6.85 17.85
C GLY A 68 -10.89 6.73 17.11
N VAL A 69 -9.96 5.89 17.59
CA VAL A 69 -8.62 5.76 17.00
C VAL A 69 -8.41 4.43 16.29
N ALA A 70 -8.00 4.50 15.03
CA ALA A 70 -7.49 3.37 14.26
C ALA A 70 -5.96 3.31 14.37
N ARG A 71 -5.41 2.20 14.88
CA ARG A 71 -3.96 1.95 14.93
C ARG A 71 -3.59 0.69 14.14
N TRP A 72 -2.44 0.72 13.48
CA TRP A 72 -1.92 -0.43 12.75
C TRP A 72 -0.40 -0.48 12.77
N THR A 73 0.14 -1.66 12.46
CA THR A 73 1.56 -1.88 12.19
C THR A 73 1.67 -2.80 10.97
N ALA A 74 1.82 -2.21 9.78
CA ALA A 74 1.80 -2.93 8.51
C ALA A 74 2.38 -2.08 7.36
N GLY A 75 2.78 -2.73 6.26
CA GLY A 75 3.52 -2.07 5.17
C GLY A 75 4.93 -1.70 5.58
N CYS A 76 5.71 -1.14 4.67
CA CYS A 76 7.09 -0.73 4.95
C CYS A 76 7.19 0.78 5.23
N LYS A 77 8.09 1.20 6.13
CA LYS A 77 8.38 2.63 6.35
C LYS A 77 8.72 3.32 5.01
N GLY A 78 8.10 4.47 4.76
CA GLY A 78 8.26 5.24 3.52
C GLY A 78 7.37 4.79 2.37
N GLU A 79 6.61 3.71 2.53
CA GLU A 79 5.61 3.26 1.57
C GLU A 79 4.34 4.12 1.66
N LYS A 80 3.75 4.45 0.51
CA LYS A 80 2.42 5.08 0.48
C LYS A 80 1.36 4.03 0.78
N LEU A 81 0.60 4.27 1.85
CA LEU A 81 -0.48 3.41 2.31
C LEU A 81 -1.82 4.17 2.27
N THR A 82 -2.91 3.42 2.13
CA THR A 82 -4.27 3.94 2.16
C THR A 82 -5.04 3.26 3.28
N ILE A 83 -5.66 4.04 4.18
CA ILE A 83 -6.62 3.56 5.16
C ILE A 83 -8.03 3.74 4.60
N GLN A 84 -8.90 2.74 4.79
CA GLN A 84 -10.28 2.76 4.29
C GLN A 84 -11.22 2.13 5.31
N LEU A 85 -12.33 2.82 5.62
CA LEU A 85 -13.42 2.23 6.39
C LEU A 85 -14.18 1.21 5.53
N VAL A 86 -14.60 0.09 6.13
CA VAL A 86 -15.36 -0.95 5.44
C VAL A 86 -16.84 -0.73 5.75
N GLN A 87 -17.63 -0.40 4.74
CA GLN A 87 -19.09 -0.39 4.87
C GLN A 87 -19.60 -1.84 4.89
N ASP A 88 -20.51 -2.13 5.82
CA ASP A 88 -21.28 -3.37 5.86
C ASP A 88 -22.47 -3.33 4.89
#